data_AF-A0A328A937-F1
#
_entry.id   AF-A0A328A937-F1
#
_cell.length_a   1.000
_cell.length_b   1.000
_cell.length_c   1.000
_cell.angle_alpha   90.00
_cell.angle_beta   90.00
_cell.angle_gamma   90.00
#
_symmetry.space_group_name_H-M   'P 1'
#
loop_
_entity.id
_entity.type
_entity.pdbx_description
1 polymer ?
#
loop_
_entity_poly.entity_id
_entity_poly.type
_entity_poly.pdbx_seq_one_letter_code
_entity_poly.pdbx_strand_id
1 'polypeptide(L)'
;KTGTLTRNQPAVVEVATIPGQSREQVLDIAAALESRSEHPLARAILVAFPEHQDADGVEAVTGAGLTGTVDGRPARLGRPGWIAAGELAEPVTAMQEAGAT
;
A
#
# COMPACT_ATOMS: atom_id res chain seq x y z
N LYS A 1 13.27 -23.93 21.62
CA LYS A 1 12.32 -23.91 20.47
C LYS A 1 11.19 -22.95 20.84
N THR A 2 11.35 -21.66 20.59
CA THR A 2 10.28 -20.67 20.79
C THR A 2 9.39 -20.71 19.55
N GLY A 3 8.21 -21.32 19.69
CA GLY A 3 7.19 -21.32 18.65
C GLY A 3 6.63 -19.92 18.49
N THR A 4 6.89 -19.30 17.34
CA THR A 4 6.25 -18.05 16.94
C THR A 4 4.98 -18.43 16.19
N LEU A 5 3.82 -18.23 16.83
CA LEU A 5 2.52 -18.22 16.19
C LEU A 5 2.45 -16.96 15.32
N THR A 6 3.18 -16.93 14.20
CA THR A 6 3.00 -15.88 13.21
C THR A 6 1.67 -16.17 12.54
N ARG A 7 0.65 -15.38 12.88
CA ARG A 7 -0.65 -15.44 12.21
C ARG A 7 -0.35 -15.16 10.74
N ASN A 8 -0.50 -16.16 9.88
CA ASN A 8 -0.03 -16.19 8.49
C ASN A 8 -0.90 -15.31 7.56
N GLN A 9 -1.30 -14.13 8.03
CA GLN A 9 -2.19 -13.20 7.36
C GLN A 9 -1.50 -11.83 7.36
N PRO A 10 -1.23 -11.25 6.18
CA PRO A 10 -0.70 -9.90 6.11
C PRO A 10 -1.67 -8.89 6.74
N ALA A 11 -1.13 -7.89 7.41
CA ALA A 11 -1.87 -6.79 8.00
C ALA A 11 -1.09 -5.49 7.80
N VAL A 12 -1.80 -4.37 7.62
CA VAL A 12 -1.17 -3.04 7.57
C VAL A 12 -0.69 -2.67 8.98
N VAL A 13 0.61 -2.79 9.23
CA VAL A 13 1.21 -2.50 10.54
C VAL A 13 1.56 -1.03 10.72
N GLU A 14 1.91 -0.34 9.64
CA GLU A 14 2.38 1.05 9.68
C GLU A 14 2.08 1.74 8.35
N VAL A 15 1.85 3.07 8.39
CA VAL A 15 1.58 3.89 7.20
C VAL A 15 2.34 5.20 7.37
N ALA A 16 3.35 5.42 6.51
CA ALA A 16 4.07 6.68 6.44
C ALA A 16 3.36 7.63 5.44
N THR A 17 3.25 8.90 5.81
CA THR A 17 2.56 9.94 5.02
C THR A 17 3.47 11.16 4.85
N ILE A 18 3.32 11.88 3.73
CA ILE A 18 3.94 13.20 3.55
C ILE A 18 3.15 14.27 4.32
N PRO A 19 3.77 15.41 4.70
CA PRO A 19 3.08 16.51 5.35
C PRO A 19 1.85 16.96 4.56
N GLY A 20 0.70 17.08 5.22
CA GLY A 20 -0.57 17.47 4.60
C GLY A 20 -1.42 16.30 4.06
N GLN A 21 -0.92 15.07 4.11
CA GLN A 21 -1.70 13.87 3.84
C GLN A 21 -1.99 13.10 5.13
N SER A 22 -3.23 12.62 5.29
CA SER A 22 -3.61 11.75 6.40
C SER A 22 -3.40 10.28 6.06
N ARG A 23 -3.35 9.45 7.10
CA ARG A 23 -3.29 7.99 6.97
C ARG A 23 -4.47 7.45 6.16
N GLU A 24 -5.66 7.97 6.42
CA GLU A 24 -6.91 7.59 5.77
C GLU A 24 -6.85 7.91 4.28
N GLN A 25 -6.31 9.06 3.88
CA GLN A 25 -6.16 9.41 2.46
C GLN A 25 -5.20 8.47 1.72
N VAL A 26 -4.11 8.05 2.37
CA VAL A 26 -3.18 7.08 1.78
C VAL A 26 -3.85 5.70 1.66
N LEU A 27 -4.58 5.27 2.70
CA LEU A 27 -5.29 4.01 2.69
C LEU A 27 -6.45 3.99 1.69
N ASP A 28 -7.17 5.09 1.50
CA ASP A 28 -8.21 5.23 0.49
C ASP A 28 -7.65 5.02 -0.91
N ILE A 29 -6.55 5.71 -1.26
CA ILE A 29 -5.89 5.54 -2.56
C ILE A 29 -5.35 4.12 -2.74
N ALA A 30 -4.75 3.54 -1.70
CA ALA A 30 -4.22 2.18 -1.77
C ALA A 30 -5.34 1.15 -1.94
N ALA A 31 -6.44 1.28 -1.19
CA ALA A 31 -7.61 0.43 -1.29
C ALA A 31 -8.28 0.56 -2.66
N ALA A 32 -8.39 1.79 -3.18
CA ALA A 32 -8.94 2.06 -4.51
C ALA A 32 -8.20 1.34 -5.62
N LEU A 33 -6.86 1.35 -5.57
CA LEU A 33 -6.01 0.64 -6.54
C LEU A 33 -6.04 -0.88 -6.36
N GLU A 34 -6.19 -1.36 -5.12
CA GLU A 34 -6.17 -2.78 -4.77
C GLU A 34 -7.56 -3.45 -4.83
N SER A 35 -8.63 -2.71 -5.12
CA SER A 35 -10.00 -3.24 -5.06
C SER A 35 -10.25 -4.43 -6.01
N ARG A 36 -9.46 -4.54 -7.07
CA ARG A 36 -9.51 -5.64 -8.06
C ARG A 36 -8.36 -6.65 -7.94
N SER A 37 -7.52 -6.51 -6.92
CA SER A 37 -6.32 -7.32 -6.72
C SER A 37 -6.62 -8.52 -5.82
N GLU A 38 -6.24 -9.72 -6.27
CA GLU A 38 -6.42 -10.96 -5.49
C GLU A 38 -5.25 -11.20 -4.50
N HIS A 39 -4.29 -10.28 -4.42
CA HIS A 39 -3.10 -10.44 -3.61
C HIS A 39 -3.43 -10.44 -2.09
N PRO A 40 -2.77 -11.29 -1.28
CA PRO A 40 -2.96 -11.26 0.18
C PRO A 40 -2.69 -9.91 0.84
N LEU A 41 -1.78 -9.10 0.27
CA LEU A 41 -1.51 -7.73 0.71
C LEU A 41 -2.67 -6.78 0.39
N ALA A 42 -3.26 -6.89 -0.80
CA ALA A 42 -4.47 -6.16 -1.20
C ALA A 42 -5.58 -6.35 -0.17
N ARG A 43 -5.83 -7.61 0.19
CA ARG A 43 -6.84 -7.96 1.20
C ARG A 43 -6.59 -7.31 2.55
N ALA A 44 -5.33 -7.20 2.97
CA ALA A 44 -4.96 -6.53 4.22
C ALA A 44 -5.32 -5.03 4.19
N ILE A 45 -5.08 -4.37 3.05
CA ILE A 45 -5.40 -2.96 2.83
C ILE A 45 -6.93 -2.76 2.79
N LEU A 46 -7.65 -3.58 2.02
CA LEU A 46 -9.12 -3.51 1.91
C LEU A 46 -9.82 -3.77 3.25
N VAL A 47 -9.26 -4.64 4.10
CA VAL A 47 -9.77 -4.84 5.47
C VAL A 47 -9.47 -3.64 6.37
N ALA A 48 -8.32 -2.99 6.20
CA ALA A 48 -7.96 -1.80 6.96
C ALA A 48 -8.79 -0.57 6.55
N PHE A 49 -9.29 -0.53 5.31
CA PHE A 49 -10.08 0.58 4.78
C PHE A 49 -11.19 0.10 3.83
N PRO A 50 -12.31 -0.41 4.38
CA PRO A 50 -13.39 -1.00 3.58
C PRO A 50 -14.23 0.04 2.83
N GLU A 51 -14.30 1.27 3.33
CA GLU A 51 -15.05 2.37 2.71
C GLU A 51 -14.13 3.15 1.75
N HIS A 52 -13.87 2.57 0.57
CA HIS A 52 -13.07 3.18 -0.48
C HIS A 52 -13.87 3.35 -1.78
N GLN A 53 -13.39 4.26 -2.61
CA GLN A 53 -13.81 4.37 -4.01
C GLN A 53 -12.98 3.42 -4.89
N ASP A 54 -13.56 2.91 -5.98
CA ASP A 54 -12.79 2.13 -6.96
C ASP A 54 -11.92 3.06 -7.81
N ALA A 55 -10.67 2.66 -8.06
CA ALA A 55 -9.84 3.35 -9.02
C ALA A 55 -10.23 2.98 -10.48
N ASP A 56 -10.11 3.96 -11.37
CA ASP A 56 -10.32 3.79 -12.80
C ASP A 56 -9.04 3.41 -13.53
N GLY A 57 -9.18 2.58 -14.57
CA GLY A 57 -8.06 2.20 -15.44
C GLY A 57 -6.92 1.53 -14.68
N VAL A 58 -7.21 0.74 -13.65
CA VAL A 58 -6.19 0.06 -12.86
C VAL A 58 -5.48 -0.98 -13.71
N GLU A 59 -4.15 -0.89 -13.74
CA GLU A 59 -3.27 -1.82 -14.42
C GLU A 59 -2.19 -2.34 -13.46
N ALA A 60 -2.00 -3.66 -13.47
CA ALA A 60 -0.93 -4.32 -12.74
C ALA A 60 0.38 -4.27 -13.54
N VAL A 61 1.38 -3.62 -12.97
CA VAL A 61 2.75 -3.58 -13.50
C VAL A 61 3.54 -4.70 -12.85
N THR A 62 3.75 -5.78 -13.62
CA THR A 62 4.42 -7.01 -13.14
C THR A 62 5.76 -6.71 -12.48
N GLY A 63 5.94 -7.19 -11.24
CA GLY A 63 7.16 -7.03 -10.47
C GLY A 63 7.36 -5.65 -9.84
N ALA A 64 6.40 -4.73 -10.00
CA ALA A 64 6.51 -3.35 -9.55
C ALA A 64 5.35 -2.91 -8.66
N GLY A 65 4.10 -3.05 -9.12
CA GLY A 65 2.90 -2.60 -8.40
C GLY A 65 1.69 -2.39 -9.30
N LEU A 66 0.85 -1.43 -8.93
CA LEU A 66 -0.39 -1.03 -9.60
C LEU A 66 -0.33 0.46 -9.97
N THR A 67 -0.92 0.81 -11.12
CA THR A 67 -1.21 2.19 -11.50
C THR A 67 -2.69 2.35 -11.79
N GLY A 68 -3.24 3.54 -11.59
CA GLY A 68 -4.62 3.83 -11.93
C GLY A 68 -4.97 5.29 -11.69
N THR A 69 -6.25 5.61 -11.68
CA THR A 69 -6.77 6.96 -11.44
C THR A 69 -7.77 6.94 -10.29
N VAL A 70 -7.60 7.83 -9.31
CA VAL A 70 -8.50 8.00 -8.16
C VAL A 70 -8.95 9.45 -8.13
N ASP A 71 -10.26 9.72 -8.08
CA ASP A 71 -10.82 11.08 -8.21
C ASP A 71 -10.27 11.87 -9.41
N GLY A 72 -10.08 11.23 -10.57
CA GLY A 72 -9.50 11.88 -11.76
C GLY A 72 -8.01 12.23 -11.64
N ARG A 73 -7.32 11.78 -10.58
CA ARG A 73 -5.88 12.01 -10.36
C ARG A 73 -5.09 10.71 -10.55
N PRO A 74 -3.94 10.75 -11.25
CA PRO A 74 -3.11 9.57 -11.43
C PRO A 74 -2.51 9.11 -10.09
N ALA A 75 -2.64 7.83 -9.80
CA ALA A 75 -2.14 7.19 -8.59
C ALA A 75 -1.30 5.94 -8.93
N ARG A 76 -0.34 5.64 -8.05
CA ARG A 76 0.53 4.47 -8.15
C ARG A 76 0.71 3.87 -6.77
N LEU A 77 0.70 2.54 -6.68
CA LEU A 77 0.93 1.77 -5.46
C LEU A 77 1.91 0.65 -5.78
N GLY A 78 2.99 0.49 -5.04
CA GLY A 78 3.95 -0.57 -5.34
C GLY A 78 5.22 -0.50 -4.50
N ARG A 79 6.18 -1.35 -4.86
CA ARG A 79 7.39 -1.56 -4.07
C ARG A 79 8.28 -0.32 -3.96
N PRO A 80 9.00 -0.15 -2.84
CA PRO A 80 10.12 0.79 -2.75
C PRO A 80 11.11 0.56 -3.90
N GLY A 81 11.39 1.62 -4.67
CA GLY A 81 12.26 1.58 -5.86
C GLY A 81 11.52 1.69 -7.20
N TRP A 82 10.22 1.40 -7.25
CA TRP A 82 9.40 1.73 -8.42
C TRP A 82 8.70 3.08 -8.27
N ILE A 83 8.26 3.38 -7.05
CA ILE A 83 7.78 4.71 -6.66
C ILE A 83 8.96 5.44 -6.04
N ALA A 84 9.31 6.61 -6.59
CA ALA A 84 10.31 7.47 -5.99
C ALA A 84 9.78 7.98 -4.65
N ALA A 85 10.37 7.51 -3.55
CA ALA A 85 9.91 7.85 -2.21
C ALA A 85 10.05 9.35 -1.89
N GLY A 86 10.93 10.07 -2.59
CA GLY A 86 11.14 11.50 -2.39
C GLY A 86 11.47 11.79 -0.92
N GLU A 87 10.67 12.64 -0.28
CA GLU A 87 10.79 12.99 1.14
C GLU A 87 10.52 11.81 2.09
N LEU A 88 9.89 10.72 1.63
CA LEU A 88 9.67 9.50 2.40
C LEU A 88 10.82 8.49 2.28
N ALA A 89 11.93 8.82 1.62
CA ALA A 89 13.03 7.87 1.42
C ALA A 89 13.62 7.33 2.74
N GLU A 90 13.82 8.19 3.75
CA GLU A 90 14.31 7.78 5.06
C GLU A 90 13.30 6.89 5.82
N PRO A 91 12.01 7.27 5.97
CA PRO A 91 10.98 6.40 6.55
C PRO A 91 10.86 5.04 5.85
N VAL A 92 10.85 5.02 4.51
CA VAL A 92 10.74 3.78 3.73
C VAL A 92 11.92 2.85 4.02
N THR A 93 13.13 3.39 4.10
CA THR A 93 14.33 2.61 4.42
C THR A 93 14.25 2.02 5.83
N ALA A 94 13.83 2.81 6.82
CA ALA A 94 13.68 2.35 8.20
C ALA A 94 12.63 1.23 8.34
N MET A 95 11.51 1.33 7.63
CA MET A 95 10.46 0.30 7.62
C MET A 95 10.93 -1.02 6.99
N GLN A 96 11.70 -0.94 5.90
CA GLN A 96 12.27 -2.12 5.24
C GLN A 96 13.28 -2.84 6.14
N GLU A 97 14.12 -2.09 6.86
CA GLU A 97 15.07 -2.66 7.82
C GLU A 97 14.37 -3.30 9.04
N ALA A 98 13.20 -2.79 9.43
CA ALA A 98 12.36 -3.37 10.49
C ALA A 98 11.59 -4.65 10.06
N GLY A 99 11.71 -5.06 8.79
CA GLY A 99 11.06 -6.27 8.27
C GLY A 99 9.62 -6.05 7.78
N ALA A 100 9.20 -4.80 7.57
CA ALA A 100 7.99 -4.50 6.81
C ALA A 100 8.32 -4.53 5.31
N THR A 101 7.73 -5.48 4.58
CA THR A 101 7.88 -5.66 3.13
C THR A 101 6.59 -5.41 2.39
#